data_AF-M6YYX9-F1
#
_entry.id   AF-M6YYX9-F1
#
_cell.length_a   1.000
_cell.length_b   1.000
_cell.length_c   1.000
_cell.angle_alpha   90.00
_cell.angle_beta   90.00
_cell.angle_gamma   90.00
#
_symmetry.space_group_name_H-M   'P 1'
#
loop_
_entity.id
_entity.type
_entity.pdbx_description
1 polymer ?
#
loop_
_entity_poly.entity_id
_entity_poly.type
_entity_poly.pdbx_seq_one_letter_code
_entity_poly.pdbx_strand_id
1 'polypeptide(L)' 'MNEKTLGRAEKLALTYESKKDQTIFLTGFIEGYNHLKGTGSGEIYEAGKAYGVKEFHEMVSRRDNRVFRKSMRAK' A
#
# COMPACT_ATOMS: atom_id res chain seq x y z
N MET A 1 8.89 -2.39 0.61
CA MET A 1 8.07 -1.22 0.20
C MET A 1 9.01 -0.12 -0.30
N ASN A 2 8.61 0.68 -1.29
CA ASN A 2 9.44 1.81 -1.75
C ASN A 2 9.01 3.13 -1.08
N GLU A 3 9.92 4.10 -0.97
CA GLU A 3 9.69 5.39 -0.30
C GLU A 3 8.54 6.20 -0.93
N LYS A 4 8.33 6.11 -2.25
CA LYS A 4 7.24 6.82 -2.93
C LYS A 4 5.87 6.29 -2.51
N THR A 5 5.73 4.98 -2.35
CA THR A 5 4.50 4.32 -1.90
C THR A 5 4.23 4.64 -0.43
N LEU A 6 5.26 4.61 0.43
CA LEU A 6 5.13 5.02 1.83
C LEU A 6 4.73 6.50 1.94
N GLY A 7 5.40 7.40 1.21
CA GLY A 7 5.08 8.83 1.24
C GLY A 7 3.68 9.17 0.72
N ARG A 8 3.06 8.34 -0.13
CA ARG A 8 1.64 8.49 -0.51
C ARG A 8 0.71 8.09 0.64
N ALA A 9 1.01 6.98 1.30
CA ALA A 9 0.24 6.54 2.46
C ALA A 9 0.34 7.55 3.62
N GLU A 10 1.53 8.12 3.87
CA GLU A 10 1.71 9.19 4.87
C GLU A 10 0.90 10.44 4.52
N LYS A 11 0.91 10.88 3.25
CA LYS A 11 0.09 12.01 2.81
C LYS A 11 -1.41 11.76 2.99
N LEU A 12 -1.87 10.54 2.73
CA LEU A 12 -3.27 10.15 2.99
C LEU A 12 -3.56 10.09 4.49
N ALA A 13 -2.64 9.58 5.31
CA ALA A 13 -2.81 9.57 6.74
C ALA A 13 -3.02 11.01 7.28
N LEU A 14 -2.24 11.98 6.78
CA LEU A 14 -2.35 13.39 7.20
C LEU A 14 -3.72 14.04 6.93
N THR A 15 -4.63 13.42 6.17
CA THR A 15 -6.01 13.92 6.03
C THR A 15 -6.87 13.64 7.25
N TYR A 16 -6.46 12.73 8.14
CA TYR A 16 -7.14 12.48 9.41
C TYR A 16 -6.68 13.48 10.47
N GLU A 17 -7.63 14.08 11.20
CA GLU A 17 -7.36 15.10 12.22
C GLU A 17 -6.61 14.54 13.44
N SER A 18 -6.90 13.28 13.79
CA SER A 18 -6.34 12.62 14.97
C SER A 18 -5.05 11.87 14.65
N LYS A 19 -4.01 12.08 15.46
CA LYS A 19 -2.77 11.26 15.41
C LYS A 19 -3.04 9.77 15.64
N LYS A 20 -4.08 9.44 16.40
CA LYS A 20 -4.50 8.06 16.62
C LYS A 20 -5.00 7.47 15.30
N ASP A 21 -5.84 8.21 14.58
CA ASP A 21 -6.43 7.76 13.31
C ASP A 21 -5.38 7.66 12.21
N GLN A 22 -4.43 8.62 12.16
CA GLN A 22 -3.24 8.56 11.32
C GLN A 22 -2.46 7.24 11.54
N THR A 23 -2.20 6.91 12.81
CA THR A 23 -1.49 5.68 13.18
C THR A 23 -2.30 4.44 12.79
N ILE A 24 -3.61 4.42 13.06
CA ILE A 24 -4.52 3.31 12.73
C ILE A 24 -4.51 3.05 11.22
N PHE A 25 -4.62 4.10 10.41
CA PHE A 25 -4.55 4.00 8.95
C PHE A 25 -3.21 3.42 8.49
N LEU A 26 -2.09 3.96 9.00
CA LEU A 26 -0.75 3.51 8.61
C LEU A 26 -0.48 2.06 9.02
N THR A 27 -0.95 1.64 10.19
CA THR A 27 -0.88 0.24 10.63
C THR A 27 -1.61 -0.68 9.67
N GLY A 28 -2.87 -0.35 9.34
CA GLY A 28 -3.65 -1.11 8.36
C GLY A 28 -2.92 -1.18 7.01
N PHE A 29 -2.40 -0.05 6.53
CA PHE A 29 -1.65 0.03 5.29
C PHE A 29 -0.42 -0.89 5.25
N ILE A 30 0.40 -0.87 6.29
CA ILE A 30 1.59 -1.73 6.38
C ILE A 30 1.19 -3.20 6.36
N GLU A 31 0.15 -3.57 7.09
CA GLU A 31 -0.34 -4.95 7.14
C GLU A 31 -0.93 -5.40 5.80
N GLY A 32 -1.71 -4.55 5.14
CA GLY A 32 -2.26 -4.82 3.82
C GLY A 32 -1.18 -4.94 2.73
N TYR A 33 -0.21 -4.02 2.72
CA TYR A 33 0.88 -4.04 1.73
C TYR A 33 1.74 -5.31 1.85
N ASN A 34 2.00 -5.76 3.08
CA ASN A 34 2.84 -6.93 3.35
C ASN A 34 2.05 -8.24 3.47
N HIS A 35 0.73 -8.23 3.28
CA HIS A 35 -0.15 -9.40 3.44
C HIS A 35 -0.01 -10.07 4.82
N LEU A 36 0.12 -9.25 5.87
CA LEU A 36 0.22 -9.71 7.24
C LEU A 36 -1.17 -10.03 7.80
N LYS A 37 -1.20 -10.86 8.86
CA LYS A 37 -2.43 -11.06 9.63
C LYS A 37 -2.85 -9.72 10.24
N GLY A 38 -4.11 -9.36 10.06
CA GLY A 38 -4.62 -8.10 10.57
C GLY A 38 -4.66 -8.09 12.10
N THR A 39 -4.15 -7.02 12.71
CA THR A 39 -4.13 -6.86 14.18
C THR A 39 -5.11 -5.80 14.70
N GLY A 40 -5.67 -4.99 13.80
CA GLY A 40 -6.62 -3.94 14.10
C GLY A 40 -8.04 -4.20 13.58
N SER A 41 -8.93 -3.26 13.86
CA SER A 41 -10.29 -3.22 13.33
C SER A 41 -10.80 -1.77 13.25
N GLY A 42 -11.87 -1.55 12.49
CA GLY A 42 -12.50 -0.24 12.29
C GLY A 42 -12.25 0.34 10.89
N GLU A 43 -13.08 1.30 10.51
CA GLU A 43 -13.14 1.82 9.13
C GLU A 43 -11.79 2.39 8.65
N ILE A 44 -11.10 3.12 9.51
CA ILE A 44 -9.81 3.75 9.18
C ILE A 44 -8.71 2.71 8.99
N TYR A 45 -8.71 1.67 9.83
CA TYR A 45 -7.78 0.56 9.72
C TYR A 45 -8.01 -0.22 8.42
N GLU A 46 -9.26 -0.56 8.12
CA GLU A 46 -9.62 -1.31 6.91
C GLU A 46 -9.36 -0.48 5.64
N ALA A 47 -9.59 0.84 5.67
CA ALA A 47 -9.22 1.74 4.58
C ALA A 47 -7.71 1.72 4.31
N GLY A 48 -6.89 1.79 5.36
CA GLY A 48 -5.44 1.65 5.26
C GLY A 48 -5.06 0.31 4.64
N LYS A 49 -5.61 -0.79 5.17
CA LYS A 49 -5.33 -2.16 4.72
C LYS A 49 -5.69 -2.39 3.26
N ALA A 50 -6.87 -1.97 2.83
CA ALA A 50 -7.29 -2.04 1.44
C ALA A 50 -6.35 -1.23 0.52
N TYR A 51 -5.94 -0.04 0.96
CA TYR A 51 -4.99 0.79 0.21
C TYR A 51 -3.61 0.11 0.07
N GLY A 52 -3.12 -0.53 1.13
CA GLY A 52 -1.88 -1.30 1.12
C GLY A 52 -1.89 -2.45 0.11
N VAL A 53 -2.97 -3.24 0.12
CA VAL A 53 -3.16 -4.36 -0.84
C VAL A 53 -3.17 -3.86 -2.29
N LYS A 54 -3.83 -2.72 -2.54
CA LYS A 54 -3.89 -2.11 -3.88
C LYS A 54 -2.51 -1.66 -4.36
N GLU A 55 -1.74 -0.96 -3.53
CA GLU A 55 -0.39 -0.50 -3.90
C GLU A 55 0.56 -1.68 -4.16
N PHE A 56 0.43 -2.78 -3.40
CA PHE A 56 1.16 -4.01 -3.70
C PHE A 56 0.78 -4.58 -5.07
N HIS A 57 -0.51 -4.72 -5.37
CA HIS A 57 -0.99 -5.20 -6.67
C HIS A 57 -0.50 -4.34 -7.84
N GLU A 58 -0.53 -3.01 -7.70
CA GLU A 58 0.01 -2.10 -8.71
C GLU A 58 1.52 -2.28 -8.90
N MET A 59 2.28 -2.49 -7.83
CA MET A 59 3.71 -2.75 -7.91
C MET A 59 4.00 -4.05 -8.68
N VAL A 60 3.28 -5.13 -8.35
CA VAL A 60 3.45 -6.43 -9.02
C VAL A 60 3.06 -6.33 -10.48
N SER A 61 1.91 -5.75 -10.79
CA SER A 61 1.44 -5.55 -12.18
C SER A 61 2.44 -4.73 -13.02
N ARG A 62 3.07 -3.70 -12.43
CA ARG A 62 4.12 -2.91 -13.11
C ARG A 62 5.39 -3.73 -13.34
N ARG A 63 5.76 -4.63 -12.42
CA ARG A 63 6.90 -5.54 -12.62
C ARG A 63 6.64 -6.51 -13.76
N ASP A 64 5.47 -7.13 -13.79
CA ASP A 64 5.10 -8.09 -14.83
C ASP A 64 5.11 -7.44 -16.22
N ASN A 65 4.56 -6.23 -16.33
CA ASN A 65 4.56 -5.47 -17.58
C ASN A 65 5.99 -5.08 -18.02
N ARG A 66 6.90 -4.75 -17.09
CA ARG A 66 8.31 -4.49 -17.44
C ARG A 66 9.02 -5.76 -17.93
N VAL A 67 8.78 -6.90 -17.28
CA VAL A 67 9.35 -8.19 -17.69
C VAL A 67 8.85 -8.57 -19.08
N PHE A 68 7.55 -8.44 -19.34
CA PHE A 68 6.95 -8.68 -20.65
C PHE A 68 7.52 -7.77 -21.75
N ARG A 69 7.67 -6.47 -21.49
CA ARG A 69 8.29 -5.53 -22.46
C ARG A 69 9.76 -5.86 -22.75
N LYS A 70 10.49 -6.38 -21.76
CA LYS A 70 11.89 -6.76 -21.92
C LYS A 70 12.04 -8.02 -22.78
N SER A 71 11.14 -9.01 -22.62
CA SER A 71 11.17 -10.22 -23.47
C SER A 71 10.78 -9.94 -24.92
N MET A 72 9.91 -8.96 -25.18
CA MET A 72 9.52 -8.53 -26.53
C MET A 72 10.62 -7.77 -27.28
N ARG A 73 11.60 -7.17 -26.59
CA ARG A 73 12.74 -6.44 -27.21
C ARG A 73 13.99 -7.29 -27.41
N ALA A 74 14.01 -8.49 -26.85
CA ALA A 74 15.14 -9.42 -26.94
C ALA A 74 14.99 -10.44 -28.09
N LYS A 75 13.98 -10.26 -28.94
CA LYS A 75 13.79 -10.95 -30.23
C LYS A 75 14.05 -9.96 -31.36
#